data_AF-A0A2S7EN28-F1
#
_entry.id   AF-A0A2S7EN28-F1
#
_cell.length_a   1.000
_cell.length_b   1.000
_cell.length_c   1.000
_cell.angle_alpha   90.00
_cell.angle_beta   90.00
_cell.angle_gamma   90.00
#
_symmetry.space_group_name_H-M   'P 1'
#
loop_
_entity.id
_entity.type
_entity.pdbx_description
1 polymer ?
#
loop_
_entity_poly.entity_id
_entity_poly.type
_entity_poly.pdbx_seq_one_letter_code
_entity_poly.pdbx_strand_id
1 'polypeptide(L)' 'MAPEIETQLKQPADALPDIRSQHPDDFWDVFHAGAEKITGATDSQEQAAQIVKRIDEILAANQLGRADPVA' A
#
# COMPACT_ATOMS: atom_id res chain seq x y z
N MET A 1 -8.34 16.16 4.34
CA MET A 1 -8.11 14.71 4.22
C MET A 1 -8.35 14.10 5.58
N ALA A 2 -8.95 12.91 5.67
CA ALA A 2 -9.13 12.26 6.97
C ALA A 2 -7.74 11.82 7.46
N PRO A 3 -7.19 12.41 8.54
CA PRO A 3 -5.83 12.11 9.02
C PRO A 3 -5.66 10.62 9.40
N GLU A 4 -6.78 9.93 9.60
CA GLU A 4 -6.86 8.51 9.92
C GLU A 4 -6.38 7.62 8.78
N ILE A 5 -6.71 7.93 7.51
CA ILE A 5 -6.27 7.11 6.36
C ILE A 5 -4.79 7.31 6.10
N GLU A 6 -4.28 8.55 6.21
CA GLU A 6 -2.85 8.81 6.08
C GLU A 6 -2.05 8.09 7.17
N THR A 7 -2.56 8.04 8.39
CA THR A 7 -1.93 7.30 9.50
C THR A 7 -1.98 5.78 9.27
N GLN A 8 -3.12 5.27 8.81
CA GLN A 8 -3.29 3.84 8.49
C GLN A 8 -2.43 3.39 7.32
N LEU A 9 -2.16 4.26 6.35
CA LEU A 9 -1.25 3.98 5.22
C LEU A 9 0.21 4.16 5.59
N LYS A 10 0.54 5.03 6.55
CA LYS A 10 1.91 5.26 6.99
C LYS A 10 2.50 4.04 7.69
N GLN A 11 1.70 3.27 8.43
CA GLN A 11 2.17 2.05 9.09
C GLN A 11 2.66 0.95 8.11
N PRO A 12 1.88 0.51 7.11
CA PRO A 12 2.36 -0.43 6.11
C PRO A 12 3.46 0.18 5.25
N ALA A 13 3.43 1.49 5.01
CA ALA A 13 4.50 2.19 4.29
C ALA A 13 5.87 2.10 4.99
N ASP A 14 5.90 2.21 6.31
CA ASP A 14 7.11 2.09 7.12
C ASP A 14 7.58 0.63 7.21
N ALA A 15 6.63 -0.32 7.21
CA ALA A 15 6.90 -1.74 7.25
C ALA A 15 7.29 -2.34 5.87
N LEU A 16 7.02 -1.64 4.77
CA LEU A 16 7.35 -2.08 3.39
C LEU A 16 8.78 -2.60 3.20
N PRO A 17 9.84 -1.88 3.60
CA PRO A 17 11.21 -2.38 3.46
C PRO A 17 11.46 -3.65 4.28
N ASP A 18 10.82 -3.78 5.44
CA ASP A 18 10.91 -4.96 6.29
C ASP A 18 10.17 -6.16 5.67
N ILE A 19 8.93 -5.95 5.19
CA ILE A 19 8.15 -6.95 4.46
C ILE A 19 8.87 -7.41 3.21
N ARG A 20 9.51 -6.49 2.46
CA ARG A 20 10.31 -6.83 1.27
C ARG A 20 11.52 -7.69 1.61
N SER A 21 12.12 -7.46 2.77
CA SER A 21 13.26 -8.24 3.28
C SER A 21 12.82 -9.65 3.73
N GLN A 22 11.67 -9.75 4.40
CA GLN A 22 11.14 -11.03 4.90
C GLN A 22 10.47 -11.88 3.82
N HIS A 23 9.81 -11.23 2.86
CA HIS A 23 9.00 -11.86 1.80
C HIS A 23 9.37 -11.29 0.42
N PRO A 24 10.56 -11.59 -0.13
CA PRO A 24 10.94 -11.07 -1.44
C PRO A 24 10.09 -11.65 -2.59
N ASP A 25 9.61 -12.88 -2.49
CA ASP A 25 8.75 -13.51 -3.50
C ASP A 25 7.26 -13.18 -3.29
N ASP A 26 6.77 -13.22 -2.05
CA ASP A 26 5.36 -12.94 -1.69
C ASP A 26 5.05 -11.47 -1.37
N PHE A 27 6.02 -10.57 -1.60
CA PHE A 27 5.90 -9.15 -1.26
C PHE A 27 4.59 -8.52 -1.76
N TRP A 28 4.27 -8.75 -3.04
CA TRP A 28 3.09 -8.17 -3.67
C TRP A 28 1.79 -8.73 -3.11
N ASP A 29 1.76 -9.99 -2.71
CA ASP A 29 0.58 -10.65 -2.12
C ASP A 29 0.29 -10.08 -0.72
N VAL A 30 1.32 -10.03 0.14
CA VAL A 30 1.23 -9.45 1.49
C VAL A 30 0.87 -7.97 1.43
N PHE A 31 1.45 -7.24 0.47
CA PHE A 31 1.15 -5.83 0.27
C PHE A 31 -0.28 -5.59 -0.23
N HIS A 32 -0.75 -6.37 -1.21
CA HIS A 32 -2.12 -6.30 -1.70
C HIS A 32 -3.13 -6.65 -0.61
N ALA A 33 -2.87 -7.68 0.21
CA ALA A 33 -3.72 -8.03 1.34
C ALA A 33 -3.82 -6.89 2.37
N GLY A 34 -2.70 -6.21 2.64
CA GLY A 34 -2.68 -5.02 3.51
C GLY A 34 -3.44 -3.84 2.89
N ALA A 35 -3.24 -3.57 1.61
CA ALA A 35 -3.92 -2.52 0.87
C ALA A 35 -5.43 -2.75 0.78
N GLU A 36 -5.86 -3.97 0.46
CA GLU A 36 -7.27 -4.39 0.36
C GLU A 36 -7.99 -4.24 1.71
N LYS A 37 -7.32 -4.51 2.82
CA LYS A 37 -7.89 -4.31 4.15
C LYS A 37 -8.15 -2.83 4.46
N ILE A 38 -7.34 -1.93 3.94
CA ILE A 38 -7.47 -0.47 4.13
C ILE A 38 -8.50 0.12 3.16
N THR A 39 -8.47 -0.28 1.88
CA THR A 39 -9.47 0.16 0.89
C THR A 39 -10.85 -0.45 1.15
N GLY A 40 -10.93 -1.69 1.61
CA GLY A 40 -12.18 -2.36 1.99
C GLY A 40 -12.81 -1.82 3.28
N ALA A 41 -12.02 -1.16 4.14
CA ALA A 41 -12.54 -0.42 5.30
C ALA A 41 -13.16 0.94 4.90
N THR A 42 -13.03 1.33 3.64
CA THR A 42 -13.51 2.60 3.10
C THR A 42 -14.71 2.37 2.18
N ASP A 43 -15.84 2.99 2.49
CA ASP A 43 -17.07 2.94 1.67
C ASP A 43 -17.03 3.95 0.49
N SER A 44 -16.01 4.81 0.46
CA SER A 44 -15.87 5.89 -0.51
C SER A 44 -14.87 5.57 -1.62
N GLN A 45 -15.36 5.49 -2.86
CA GLN A 45 -14.52 5.26 -4.05
C GLN A 45 -13.42 6.34 -4.21
N GLU A 46 -13.71 7.60 -3.87
CA GLU A 46 -12.71 8.68 -3.87
C GLU A 46 -11.59 8.47 -2.84
N GLN A 47 -11.90 7.85 -1.70
CA GLN A 47 -10.91 7.54 -0.68
C GLN A 47 -10.09 6.30 -1.06
N ALA A 48 -10.72 5.29 -1.68
CA ALA A 48 -10.00 4.15 -2.25
C ALA A 48 -8.97 4.59 -3.32
N ALA A 49 -9.35 5.51 -4.22
CA ALA A 49 -8.44 6.05 -5.22
C ALA A 49 -7.26 6.84 -4.60
N GLN A 50 -7.52 7.59 -3.53
CA GLN A 50 -6.47 8.31 -2.79
C GLN A 50 -5.52 7.36 -2.06
N ILE A 51 -6.04 6.27 -1.48
CA ILE A 51 -5.26 5.20 -0.86
C ILE A 51 -4.30 4.58 -1.88
N VAL A 52 -4.83 4.17 -3.04
CA VAL A 52 -4.03 3.57 -4.12
C VAL A 52 -2.94 4.53 -4.61
N LYS A 53 -3.27 5.82 -4.77
CA LYS A 53 -2.29 6.83 -5.17
C LYS A 53 -1.18 7.00 -4.14
N ARG A 54 -1.51 7.02 -2.85
CA ARG A 54 -0.49 7.12 -1.78
C ARG A 54 0.40 5.89 -1.72
N ILE A 55 -0.17 4.71 -1.89
CA ILE A 55 0.55 3.45 -2.03
C ILE A 55 1.56 3.52 -3.17
N ASP A 56 1.15 3.98 -4.35
CA ASP A 56 2.02 4.13 -5.53
C ASP A 56 3.18 5.10 -5.25
N GLU A 57 2.91 6.24 -4.59
CA GLU A 57 3.96 7.20 -4.18
C GLU A 57 4.94 6.61 -3.16
N ILE A 58 4.46 5.83 -2.20
CA ILE A 58 5.29 5.20 -1.17
C ILE A 58 6.18 4.11 -1.79
N LEU A 59 5.62 3.29 -2.68
CA LEU A 59 6.38 2.26 -3.41
C LEU A 59 7.49 2.94 -4.23
N ALA A 60 7.14 3.98 -4.99
CA ALA A 60 8.10 4.77 -5.76
C ALA A 60 9.20 5.39 -4.88
N ALA A 61 8.85 5.92 -3.71
CA ALA A 61 9.80 6.49 -2.75
C ALA A 61 10.76 5.44 -2.16
N ASN A 62 10.31 4.20 -1.99
CA ASN A 62 11.12 3.08 -1.51
C ASN A 62 11.88 2.35 -2.62
N GLN A 63 11.87 2.88 -3.87
CA GLN A 63 12.40 2.22 -5.07
C GLN A 63 11.78 0.83 -5.33
N LEU A 64 10.65 0.55 -4.70
CA LEU A 64 9.82 -0.59 -4.99
C LEU A 64 9.06 -0.15 -6.24
N GLY A 65 9.52 -0.61 -7.42
CA GLY A 65 8.86 -0.29 -8.68
C GLY A 65 7.34 -0.46 -8.55
N ARG A 66 6.58 0.40 -9.23
CA ARG A 66 5.10 0.35 -9.24
C ARG A 66 4.65 -1.09 -9.26
N ALA A 67 3.79 -1.49 -8.32
CA ALA A 67 3.17 -2.82 -8.26
C ALA A 67 2.87 -3.28 -9.66
N ASP A 68 3.74 -4.15 -10.21
CA ASP A 68 3.70 -4.53 -11.60
C ASP A 68 2.31 -5.13 -11.84
N PRO A 69 1.41 -4.42 -12.54
CA PRO A 69 0.14 -4.98 -12.87
C PRO A 69 0.41 -5.89 -14.07
N VAL A 70 0.43 -7.20 -13.80
CA VAL A 70 0.28 -8.30 -14.76
C VAL A 70 1.57 -8.82 -15.40
N ALA A 71 1.90 -10.07 -15.07
CA ALA A 71 2.40 -11.06 -16.04
C ALA A 71 1.22 -11.74 -16.72
#